data_AF-A0A538PWZ9-F1
#
_entry.id   AF-A0A538PWZ9-F1
#
_cell.length_a   1.000
_cell.length_b   1.000
_cell.length_c   1.000
_cell.angle_alpha   90.00
_cell.angle_beta   90.00
_cell.angle_gamma   90.00
#
_symmetry.space_group_name_H-M   'P 1'
#
loop_
_entity.id
_entity.type
_entity.pdbx_description
1 polymer ?
#
loop_
_entity_poly.entity_id
_entity_poly.type
_entity_poly.pdbx_seq_one_letter_code
_entity_poly.pdbx_strand_id
1 'polypeptide(L)'
;LTAGTYHTCGLVTTGAAYCWGDNFYGALGIGSTMDSSDVPEPVSGGRSLVALEAGYYHTCALTDAGAAYCWGEFFGSDPVLVSGGLSFISLTAGEYHTCALTAEGAAYCWGRNTRGQLGDGSNTDNAAPVAVTGGLTFSSLSAGKAHTCGVTTTGIVYCWGANTFGQLGNGSAGIGIGSNVPVKVAGQP
;
A
#
# COMPACT_ATOMS: atom_id res chain seq x y z
N LEU A 1 8.51 12.56 1.15
CA LEU A 1 8.63 12.42 -0.32
C LEU A 1 8.47 10.95 -0.63
N THR A 2 7.61 10.61 -1.59
CA THR A 2 7.39 9.25 -2.06
C THR A 2 7.36 9.28 -3.59
N ALA A 3 7.92 8.25 -4.22
CA ALA A 3 7.98 8.13 -5.67
C ALA A 3 7.29 6.82 -6.08
N GLY A 4 6.24 6.97 -6.88
CA GLY A 4 5.60 5.86 -7.55
C GLY A 4 6.37 5.45 -8.79
N THR A 5 5.72 4.71 -9.70
CA THR A 5 6.39 4.32 -10.95
C THR A 5 6.43 5.46 -11.97
N TYR A 6 5.34 6.22 -12.10
CA TYR A 6 5.24 7.30 -13.08
C TYR A 6 4.80 8.65 -12.49
N HIS A 7 4.55 8.70 -11.18
CA HIS A 7 4.24 9.93 -10.45
C HIS A 7 5.05 10.02 -9.16
N THR A 8 5.12 11.22 -8.60
CA THR A 8 5.82 11.51 -7.35
C THR A 8 4.95 12.40 -6.50
N CYS A 9 4.98 12.20 -5.18
CA CYS A 9 4.26 13.03 -4.24
C CYS A 9 5.17 13.51 -3.11
N GLY A 10 5.07 14.80 -2.79
CA GLY A 10 5.75 15.47 -1.69
C GLY A 10 4.77 15.87 -0.60
N LEU A 11 5.19 15.68 0.65
CA LEU A 11 4.50 16.21 1.82
C LEU A 11 5.34 17.35 2.39
N VAL A 12 4.77 18.54 2.52
CA VAL A 12 5.43 19.68 3.18
C VAL A 12 5.09 19.71 4.67
N THR A 13 5.87 20.46 5.45
CA THR A 13 5.78 20.50 6.93
C THR A 13 4.45 21.03 7.47
N THR A 14 3.65 21.70 6.64
CA THR A 14 2.28 22.13 6.98
C THR A 14 1.26 20.99 6.92
N GLY A 15 1.67 19.82 6.40
CA GLY A 15 0.80 18.67 6.16
C GLY A 15 0.12 18.67 4.79
N ALA A 16 0.36 19.68 3.95
CA ALA A 16 -0.15 19.71 2.58
C ALA A 16 0.65 18.77 1.65
N ALA A 17 -0.06 18.03 0.80
CA ALA A 17 0.55 17.15 -0.19
C ALA A 17 0.49 17.79 -1.59
N TYR A 18 1.54 17.53 -2.38
CA TYR A 18 1.65 17.92 -3.77
C TYR A 18 2.08 16.71 -4.59
N CYS A 19 1.48 16.50 -5.76
CA CYS A 19 1.83 15.39 -6.64
C CYS A 19 2.07 15.89 -8.07
N TRP A 20 2.98 15.23 -8.79
CA TRP A 20 3.30 15.49 -10.19
C TRP A 20 3.67 14.20 -10.94
N GLY A 21 3.70 14.24 -12.26
CA GLY A 21 3.92 13.10 -13.15
C GLY A 21 2.63 12.61 -13.80
N ASP A 22 2.54 11.31 -14.08
CA ASP A 22 1.37 10.68 -14.70
C ASP A 22 0.11 10.84 -13.84
N ASN A 23 -1.01 11.15 -14.50
CA ASN A 23 -2.30 11.30 -13.83
C ASN A 23 -3.45 10.62 -14.59
N PHE A 24 -3.13 9.66 -15.47
CA PHE A 24 -4.13 8.96 -16.27
C PHE A 24 -5.18 8.23 -15.42
N TYR A 25 -4.77 7.78 -14.22
CA TYR A 25 -5.62 7.09 -13.26
C TYR A 25 -6.10 7.98 -12.11
N GLY A 26 -5.76 9.29 -12.13
CA GLY A 26 -6.06 10.20 -11.02
C GLY A 26 -5.08 10.08 -9.85
N ALA A 27 -3.90 9.49 -10.05
CA ALA A 27 -2.91 9.22 -9.01
C ALA A 27 -2.31 10.49 -8.35
N LEU A 28 -2.56 11.67 -8.93
CA LEU A 28 -2.18 12.95 -8.31
C LEU A 28 -3.22 13.47 -7.32
N GLY A 29 -4.46 12.98 -7.36
CA GLY A 29 -5.47 13.35 -6.35
C GLY A 29 -5.97 14.79 -6.48
N ILE A 30 -6.01 15.32 -7.71
CA ILE A 30 -6.30 16.73 -8.03
C ILE A 30 -7.70 16.95 -8.61
N GLY A 31 -8.60 15.97 -8.50
CA GLY A 31 -9.97 16.04 -9.02
C GLY A 31 -10.09 15.92 -10.54
N SER A 32 -9.03 15.45 -11.21
CA SER A 32 -9.04 15.18 -12.65
C SER A 32 -8.16 13.98 -13.01
N THR A 33 -8.33 13.47 -14.23
CA THR A 33 -7.50 12.42 -14.84
C THR A 33 -6.80 12.92 -16.12
N MET A 34 -6.39 14.19 -16.16
CA MET A 34 -5.64 14.72 -17.31
C MET A 34 -4.27 14.04 -17.42
N ASP A 35 -3.74 13.88 -18.64
CA ASP A 35 -2.66 12.90 -18.93
C ASP A 35 -1.42 12.98 -18.00
N SER A 36 -0.96 14.18 -17.62
CA SER A 36 0.15 14.34 -16.67
C SER A 36 0.26 15.79 -16.16
N SER A 37 1.03 15.98 -15.10
CA SER A 37 1.53 17.29 -14.67
C SER A 37 3.06 17.31 -14.61
N ASP A 38 3.69 18.32 -15.18
CA ASP A 38 5.14 18.55 -15.10
C ASP A 38 5.55 19.44 -13.90
N VAL A 39 4.57 19.92 -13.13
CA VAL A 39 4.76 20.72 -11.92
C VAL A 39 4.02 20.13 -10.71
N PRO A 40 4.49 20.36 -9.46
CA PRO A 40 3.78 19.91 -8.27
C PRO A 40 2.40 20.56 -8.13
N GLU A 41 1.35 19.75 -8.22
CA GLU A 41 -0.04 20.18 -8.05
C GLU A 41 -0.55 19.85 -6.64
N PRO A 42 -1.30 20.75 -5.98
CA PRO A 42 -1.81 20.50 -4.65
C PRO A 42 -2.89 19.41 -4.67
N VAL A 43 -2.73 18.40 -3.82
CA VAL A 43 -3.73 17.35 -3.63
C VAL A 43 -5.03 17.97 -3.07
N SER A 44 -6.17 17.60 -3.64
CA SER A 44 -7.47 18.18 -3.32
C SER A 44 -7.92 17.84 -1.89
N GLY A 45 -8.86 18.63 -1.36
CA GLY A 45 -9.50 18.38 -0.06
C GLY A 45 -8.72 18.85 1.18
N GLY A 46 -7.53 19.48 1.02
CA GLY A 46 -6.89 20.30 2.05
C GLY A 46 -6.73 19.61 3.42
N ARG A 47 -6.04 18.47 3.44
CA ARG A 47 -5.87 17.64 4.65
C ARG A 47 -4.52 17.92 5.33
N SER A 48 -4.46 17.75 6.65
CA SER A 48 -3.20 17.68 7.37
C SER A 48 -2.72 16.23 7.37
N LEU A 49 -1.79 15.93 6.47
CA LEU A 49 -1.23 14.60 6.28
C LEU A 49 0.12 14.48 6.98
N VAL A 50 0.44 13.28 7.44
CA VAL A 50 1.71 12.96 8.13
C VAL A 50 2.54 11.92 7.38
N ALA A 51 1.93 11.17 6.46
CA ALA A 51 2.62 10.22 5.59
C ALA A 51 1.94 10.11 4.22
N LEU A 52 2.71 9.74 3.20
CA LEU A 52 2.29 9.51 1.82
C LEU A 52 3.04 8.31 1.26
N GLU A 53 2.34 7.43 0.56
CA GLU A 53 2.92 6.31 -0.17
C GLU A 53 2.33 6.26 -1.58
N ALA A 54 3.20 6.42 -2.57
CA ALA A 54 2.86 6.33 -3.99
C ALA A 54 3.14 4.90 -4.48
N GLY A 55 2.08 4.25 -4.98
CA GLY A 55 2.18 2.97 -5.67
C GLY A 55 2.48 3.16 -7.15
N TYR A 56 2.00 2.25 -7.99
CA TYR A 56 2.14 2.40 -9.44
C TYR A 56 1.05 3.33 -10.00
N TYR A 57 -0.21 3.07 -9.65
CA TYR A 57 -1.37 3.75 -10.22
C TYR A 57 -2.25 4.48 -9.19
N HIS A 58 -1.82 4.47 -7.93
CA HIS A 58 -2.54 5.07 -6.83
C HIS A 58 -1.57 5.69 -5.82
N THR A 59 -2.11 6.55 -4.96
CA THR A 59 -1.40 7.11 -3.82
C THR A 59 -2.30 7.00 -2.61
N CYS A 60 -1.70 6.67 -1.46
CA CYS A 60 -2.39 6.72 -0.19
C CYS A 60 -1.66 7.62 0.81
N ALA A 61 -2.40 8.14 1.77
CA ALA A 61 -1.93 9.08 2.78
C ALA A 61 -2.46 8.72 4.16
N LEU A 62 -1.72 9.10 5.20
CA LEU A 62 -2.21 9.08 6.58
C LEU A 62 -2.38 10.49 7.12
N THR A 63 -3.41 10.65 7.93
CA THR A 63 -3.57 11.78 8.85
C THR A 63 -2.90 11.49 10.19
N ASP A 64 -2.74 12.52 11.02
CA ASP A 64 -2.26 12.42 12.41
C ASP A 64 -3.16 11.55 13.30
N ALA A 65 -4.47 11.53 13.02
CA ALA A 65 -5.44 10.65 13.66
C ALA A 65 -5.36 9.19 13.17
N GLY A 66 -4.46 8.86 12.23
CA GLY A 66 -4.29 7.52 11.68
C GLY A 66 -5.33 7.12 10.63
N ALA A 67 -6.20 8.04 10.19
CA ALA A 67 -7.12 7.76 9.09
C ALA A 67 -6.37 7.72 7.76
N ALA A 68 -6.62 6.67 6.97
CA ALA A 68 -6.04 6.49 5.64
C ALA A 68 -6.95 7.05 4.54
N TYR A 69 -6.35 7.74 3.58
CA TYR A 69 -7.00 8.23 2.37
C TYR A 69 -6.27 7.69 1.16
N CYS A 70 -7.00 7.27 0.13
CA CYS A 70 -6.40 6.82 -1.12
C CYS A 70 -7.08 7.49 -2.32
N TRP A 71 -6.32 7.67 -3.39
CA TRP A 71 -6.77 8.18 -4.68
C TRP A 71 -5.98 7.54 -5.81
N GLY A 72 -6.45 7.68 -7.03
CA GLY A 72 -5.95 6.97 -8.20
C GLY A 72 -6.84 5.79 -8.56
N GLU A 73 -6.26 4.76 -9.15
CA GLU A 73 -6.99 3.57 -9.57
C GLU A 73 -7.73 2.91 -8.39
N PHE A 74 -8.97 2.47 -8.63
CA PHE A 74 -9.96 2.01 -7.64
C PHE A 74 -10.59 3.07 -6.73
N PHE A 75 -9.97 4.24 -6.55
CA PHE A 75 -10.43 5.25 -5.58
C PHE A 75 -10.95 6.56 -6.22
N GLY A 76 -10.66 6.78 -7.50
CA GLY A 76 -11.04 8.00 -8.23
C GLY A 76 -9.98 9.10 -8.11
N SER A 77 -10.26 10.26 -8.70
CA SER A 77 -9.28 11.36 -8.84
C SER A 77 -9.14 12.26 -7.61
N ASP A 78 -9.87 11.99 -6.52
CA ASP A 78 -9.85 12.77 -5.29
C ASP A 78 -9.54 11.85 -4.09
N PRO A 79 -8.89 12.34 -3.01
CA PRO A 79 -8.64 11.55 -1.81
C PRO A 79 -9.93 11.07 -1.14
N VAL A 80 -10.17 9.76 -1.21
CA VAL A 80 -11.30 9.08 -0.55
C VAL A 80 -10.85 8.42 0.74
N LEU A 81 -11.67 8.56 1.79
CA LEU A 81 -11.44 7.89 3.07
C LEU A 81 -11.52 6.38 2.89
N VAL A 82 -10.49 5.66 3.33
CA VAL A 82 -10.51 4.20 3.42
C VAL A 82 -11.45 3.82 4.56
N SER A 83 -12.52 3.08 4.24
CA SER A 83 -13.56 2.71 5.19
C SER A 83 -13.07 1.66 6.21
N GLY A 84 -13.84 1.48 7.30
CA GLY A 84 -13.54 0.48 8.34
C GLY A 84 -13.17 1.05 9.70
N GLY A 85 -12.95 2.37 9.82
CA GLY A 85 -12.74 3.05 11.11
C GLY A 85 -11.46 2.62 11.84
N LEU A 86 -10.49 2.08 11.10
CA LEU A 86 -9.19 1.68 11.63
C LEU A 86 -8.25 2.90 11.73
N SER A 87 -7.33 2.85 12.69
CA SER A 87 -6.27 3.84 12.86
C SER A 87 -4.92 3.19 12.59
N PHE A 88 -4.19 3.74 11.63
CA PHE A 88 -2.91 3.22 11.18
C PHE A 88 -1.76 4.16 11.56
N ILE A 89 -0.58 3.59 11.79
CA ILE A 89 0.65 4.31 12.09
C ILE A 89 1.62 4.33 10.91
N SER A 90 1.44 3.44 9.92
CA SER A 90 2.24 3.40 8.71
C SER A 90 1.47 2.79 7.54
N LEU A 91 1.91 3.14 6.32
CA LEU A 91 1.41 2.63 5.04
C LEU A 91 2.58 2.05 4.25
N THR A 92 2.26 1.21 3.28
CA THR A 92 3.14 0.84 2.17
C THR A 92 2.29 0.54 0.94
N ALA A 93 2.69 1.07 -0.22
CA ALA A 93 1.97 0.90 -1.47
C ALA A 93 2.73 -0.02 -2.43
N GLY A 94 2.02 -1.00 -3.00
CA GLY A 94 2.47 -1.81 -4.11
C GLY A 94 1.97 -1.27 -5.45
N GLU A 95 1.80 -2.13 -6.45
CA GLU A 95 1.34 -1.68 -7.77
C GLU A 95 -0.11 -1.20 -7.75
N TYR A 96 -0.99 -2.02 -7.17
CA TYR A 96 -2.44 -1.79 -7.10
C TYR A 96 -3.02 -2.15 -5.73
N HIS A 97 -2.16 -2.34 -4.73
CA HIS A 97 -2.56 -2.67 -3.36
C HIS A 97 -1.83 -1.78 -2.38
N THR A 98 -2.41 -1.63 -1.20
CA THR A 98 -1.82 -0.92 -0.08
C THR A 98 -1.92 -1.80 1.15
N CYS A 99 -0.90 -1.77 1.98
CA CYS A 99 -0.95 -2.36 3.31
C CYS A 99 -0.63 -1.31 4.36
N ALA A 100 -1.14 -1.51 5.56
CA ALA A 100 -1.02 -0.60 6.67
C ALA A 100 -0.84 -1.35 7.98
N LEU A 101 -0.20 -0.69 8.93
CA LEU A 101 0.04 -1.22 10.26
C LEU A 101 -0.71 -0.39 11.30
N THR A 102 -1.41 -1.07 12.21
CA THR A 102 -1.99 -0.47 13.42
C THR A 102 -0.92 -0.29 14.50
N ALA A 103 -1.21 0.50 15.55
CA ALA A 103 -0.28 0.70 16.66
C ALA A 103 0.03 -0.61 17.42
N GLU A 104 -0.93 -1.54 17.42
CA GLU A 104 -0.82 -2.87 18.02
C GLU A 104 -0.07 -3.87 17.12
N GLY A 105 0.37 -3.44 15.92
CA GLY A 105 1.11 -4.28 14.97
C GLY A 105 0.25 -5.22 14.14
N ALA A 106 -1.08 -5.09 14.16
CA ALA A 106 -1.95 -5.80 13.23
C ALA A 106 -1.85 -5.16 11.83
N ALA A 107 -1.61 -6.01 10.82
CA ALA A 107 -1.50 -5.61 9.42
C ALA A 107 -2.84 -5.75 8.71
N TYR A 108 -3.19 -4.74 7.93
CA TYR A 108 -4.35 -4.74 7.05
C TYR A 108 -3.92 -4.37 5.64
N CYS A 109 -4.51 -4.99 4.63
CA CYS A 109 -4.25 -4.68 3.24
C CYS A 109 -5.56 -4.47 2.47
N TRP A 110 -5.52 -3.69 1.40
CA TRP A 110 -6.63 -3.48 0.48
C TRP A 110 -6.14 -3.19 -0.93
N GLY A 111 -7.05 -3.19 -1.90
CA GLY A 111 -6.81 -3.09 -3.33
C GLY A 111 -6.84 -4.46 -4.02
N ARG A 112 -6.00 -4.61 -5.05
CA ARG A 112 -5.91 -5.81 -5.88
C ARG A 112 -5.31 -7.00 -5.12
N ASN A 113 -5.84 -8.20 -5.33
CA ASN A 113 -5.45 -9.44 -4.66
C ASN A 113 -5.32 -10.65 -5.60
N THR A 114 -5.27 -10.45 -6.92
CA THR A 114 -5.20 -11.55 -7.90
C THR A 114 -3.99 -12.48 -7.73
N ARG A 115 -2.96 -12.07 -6.97
CA ARG A 115 -1.78 -12.87 -6.62
C ARG A 115 -1.69 -13.21 -5.14
N GLY A 116 -2.69 -12.85 -4.34
CA GLY A 116 -2.71 -13.08 -2.89
C GLY A 116 -1.97 -12.00 -2.10
N GLN A 117 -1.67 -10.85 -2.70
CA GLN A 117 -0.86 -9.78 -2.09
C GLN A 117 -1.52 -9.07 -0.90
N LEU A 118 -2.80 -9.34 -0.62
CA LEU A 118 -3.46 -8.88 0.61
C LEU A 118 -3.22 -9.80 1.81
N GLY A 119 -2.83 -11.06 1.61
CA GLY A 119 -2.49 -11.98 2.70
C GLY A 119 -3.68 -12.45 3.55
N ASP A 120 -4.90 -12.22 3.06
CA ASP A 120 -6.17 -12.49 3.73
C ASP A 120 -6.68 -13.94 3.56
N GLY A 121 -5.87 -14.81 2.94
CA GLY A 121 -6.25 -16.19 2.60
C GLY A 121 -7.12 -16.29 1.35
N SER A 122 -7.33 -15.19 0.62
CA SER A 122 -8.12 -15.13 -0.60
C SER A 122 -7.31 -14.63 -1.81
N ASN A 123 -7.90 -14.70 -2.99
CA ASN A 123 -7.38 -14.06 -4.20
C ASN A 123 -8.39 -13.03 -4.76
N THR A 124 -9.23 -12.49 -3.87
CA THR A 124 -10.31 -11.56 -4.20
C THR A 124 -9.92 -10.15 -3.85
N ASP A 125 -10.05 -9.24 -4.82
CA ASP A 125 -9.79 -7.81 -4.63
C ASP A 125 -10.73 -7.24 -3.55
N ASN A 126 -10.24 -6.30 -2.74
CA ASN A 126 -11.06 -5.66 -1.71
C ASN A 126 -10.69 -4.20 -1.54
N ALA A 127 -11.64 -3.28 -1.78
CA ALA A 127 -11.40 -1.84 -1.62
C ALA A 127 -11.33 -1.40 -0.14
N ALA A 128 -11.83 -2.22 0.79
CA ALA A 128 -11.74 -1.99 2.22
C ALA A 128 -10.58 -2.80 2.84
N PRO A 129 -9.99 -2.33 3.96
CA PRO A 129 -8.93 -3.05 4.66
C PRO A 129 -9.41 -4.42 5.13
N VAL A 130 -8.69 -5.47 4.71
CA VAL A 130 -8.81 -6.82 5.25
C VAL A 130 -7.61 -7.17 6.09
N ALA A 131 -7.83 -7.91 7.18
CA ALA A 131 -6.76 -8.33 8.06
C ALA A 131 -5.87 -9.38 7.38
N VAL A 132 -4.57 -9.23 7.50
CA VAL A 132 -3.60 -10.26 7.11
C VAL A 132 -3.74 -11.45 8.06
N THR A 133 -3.80 -12.65 7.51
CA THR A 133 -4.03 -13.88 8.30
C THR A 133 -2.77 -14.36 9.03
N GLY A 134 -2.93 -15.39 9.88
CA GLY A 134 -1.81 -16.03 10.59
C GLY A 134 -1.55 -15.53 12.01
N GLY A 135 -2.29 -14.53 12.50
CA GLY A 135 -2.17 -14.02 13.88
C GLY A 135 -0.79 -13.41 14.17
N LEU A 136 -0.15 -12.86 13.14
CA LEU A 136 1.18 -12.26 13.22
C LEU A 136 1.10 -10.80 13.68
N THR A 137 2.05 -10.38 14.50
CA THR A 137 2.23 -8.99 14.90
C THR A 137 3.48 -8.43 14.22
N PHE A 138 3.31 -7.40 13.40
CA PHE A 138 4.37 -6.80 12.60
C PHE A 138 4.90 -5.52 13.23
N SER A 139 6.20 -5.27 13.05
CA SER A 139 6.87 -4.01 13.37
C SER A 139 7.05 -3.12 12.12
N SER A 140 7.10 -3.73 10.94
CA SER A 140 7.17 -3.03 9.66
C SER A 140 6.60 -3.87 8.53
N LEU A 141 6.17 -3.19 7.47
CA LEU A 141 5.67 -3.77 6.23
C LEU A 141 6.40 -3.12 5.04
N SER A 142 6.56 -3.88 3.97
CA SER A 142 7.07 -3.41 2.69
C SER A 142 6.32 -4.09 1.56
N ALA A 143 5.68 -3.31 0.69
CA ALA A 143 5.05 -3.80 -0.52
C ALA A 143 6.02 -3.71 -1.71
N GLY A 144 6.06 -4.76 -2.51
CA GLY A 144 6.57 -4.72 -3.87
C GLY A 144 5.43 -4.63 -4.88
N LYS A 145 5.72 -4.89 -6.15
CA LYS A 145 4.74 -4.81 -7.24
C LYS A 145 3.45 -5.61 -6.96
N ALA A 146 3.57 -6.90 -6.68
CA ALA A 146 2.45 -7.79 -6.43
C ALA A 146 2.71 -8.76 -5.27
N HIS A 147 3.57 -8.37 -4.32
CA HIS A 147 3.86 -9.12 -3.11
C HIS A 147 4.07 -8.14 -1.95
N THR A 148 3.95 -8.63 -0.74
CA THR A 148 4.16 -7.85 0.49
C THR A 148 5.00 -8.70 1.42
N CYS A 149 5.92 -8.05 2.12
CA CYS A 149 6.68 -8.66 3.21
C CYS A 149 6.50 -7.83 4.47
N GLY A 150 6.64 -8.48 5.62
CA GLY A 150 6.60 -7.84 6.92
C GLY A 150 7.59 -8.48 7.88
N VAL A 151 8.15 -7.67 8.78
CA VAL A 151 8.99 -8.15 9.89
C VAL A 151 8.12 -8.20 11.13
N THR A 152 8.03 -9.35 11.80
CA THR A 152 7.29 -9.47 13.05
C THR A 152 8.00 -8.70 14.18
N THR A 153 7.30 -8.46 15.29
CA THR A 153 7.91 -7.91 16.51
C THR A 153 8.97 -8.83 17.12
N THR A 154 8.94 -10.12 16.77
CA THR A 154 9.98 -11.10 17.11
C THR A 154 11.16 -11.13 16.12
N GLY A 155 11.16 -10.27 15.11
CA GLY A 155 12.24 -10.17 14.12
C GLY A 155 12.15 -11.21 13.00
N ILE A 156 11.04 -11.93 12.86
CA ILE A 156 10.85 -12.95 11.82
C ILE A 156 10.15 -12.33 10.61
N VAL A 157 10.72 -12.53 9.43
CA VAL A 157 10.18 -12.04 8.16
C VAL A 157 9.19 -13.04 7.58
N TYR A 158 8.04 -12.53 7.16
CA TYR A 158 7.06 -13.24 6.37
C TYR A 158 6.78 -12.48 5.09
N CYS A 159 6.56 -13.20 3.99
CA CYS A 159 6.17 -12.62 2.71
C CYS A 159 4.93 -13.33 2.16
N TRP A 160 4.13 -12.64 1.36
CA TRP A 160 2.96 -13.18 0.65
C TRP A 160 2.74 -12.46 -0.68
N GLY A 161 1.90 -13.03 -1.54
CA GLY A 161 1.61 -12.57 -2.89
C GLY A 161 2.34 -13.35 -3.97
N ALA A 162 2.73 -12.64 -5.03
CA ALA A 162 3.39 -13.21 -6.21
C ALA A 162 4.76 -13.81 -5.88
N ASN A 163 5.06 -14.95 -6.51
CA ASN A 163 6.32 -15.68 -6.29
C ASN A 163 6.97 -16.21 -7.58
N THR A 164 6.62 -15.66 -8.74
CA THR A 164 7.15 -16.13 -10.04
C THR A 164 8.68 -16.15 -10.09
N PHE A 165 9.33 -15.20 -9.41
CA PHE A 165 10.79 -15.05 -9.39
C PHE A 165 11.38 -15.37 -8.01
N GLY A 166 10.64 -16.06 -7.13
CA GLY A 166 11.12 -16.37 -5.78
C GLY A 166 11.06 -15.18 -4.80
N GLN A 167 10.20 -14.18 -5.06
CA GLN A 167 10.10 -12.97 -4.23
C GLN A 167 9.76 -13.27 -2.76
N LEU A 168 9.11 -14.41 -2.48
CA LEU A 168 8.76 -14.80 -1.12
C LEU A 168 9.92 -15.40 -0.33
N GLY A 169 11.04 -15.73 -0.98
CA GLY A 169 12.25 -16.24 -0.31
C GLY A 169 12.04 -17.53 0.49
N ASN A 170 10.98 -18.29 0.24
CA ASN A 170 10.60 -19.48 1.00
C ASN A 170 11.15 -20.79 0.40
N GLY A 171 12.15 -20.70 -0.49
CA GLY A 171 12.72 -21.87 -1.19
C GLY A 171 11.88 -22.39 -2.36
N SER A 172 10.82 -21.69 -2.77
CA SER A 172 10.01 -22.02 -3.95
C SER A 172 9.94 -20.84 -4.92
N ALA A 173 9.81 -21.12 -6.21
CA ALA A 173 9.60 -20.13 -7.26
C ALA A 173 8.90 -20.76 -8.47
N GLY A 174 8.06 -20.00 -9.16
CA GLY A 174 7.44 -20.45 -10.40
C GLY A 174 6.10 -19.79 -10.72
N ILE A 175 5.65 -19.94 -11.97
CA ILE A 175 4.35 -19.43 -12.41
C ILE A 175 3.25 -20.13 -11.60
N GLY A 176 2.38 -19.33 -10.97
CA GLY A 176 1.27 -19.84 -10.14
C GLY A 176 1.66 -20.25 -8.72
N ILE A 177 2.93 -20.12 -8.32
CA ILE A 177 3.43 -20.56 -6.99
C ILE A 177 3.37 -19.42 -5.94
N GLY A 178 2.38 -18.52 -6.07
CA GLY A 178 2.15 -17.45 -5.09
C GLY A 178 1.56 -17.96 -3.77
N SER A 179 1.49 -17.09 -2.76
CA SER A 179 0.81 -17.39 -1.50
C SER A 179 -0.17 -16.28 -1.15
N ASN A 180 -1.41 -16.64 -0.83
CA ASN A 180 -2.40 -15.69 -0.31
C ASN A 180 -2.42 -15.59 1.21
N VAL A 181 -1.48 -16.25 1.89
CA VAL A 181 -1.22 -16.13 3.32
C VAL A 181 0.27 -15.86 3.55
N PRO A 182 0.66 -15.21 4.66
CA PRO A 182 2.06 -15.02 5.01
C PRO A 182 2.82 -16.35 5.12
N VAL A 183 3.92 -16.47 4.38
CA VAL A 183 4.87 -17.59 4.50
C VAL A 183 6.18 -17.09 5.10
N LYS A 184 6.74 -17.87 6.03
CA LYS A 184 8.04 -17.55 6.65
C LYS A 184 9.12 -17.59 5.57
N VAL A 185 9.95 -16.54 5.49
CA VAL A 185 11.14 -16.52 4.61
C VAL A 185 12.15 -17.56 5.12
N ALA A 186 12.75 -18.33 4.24
CA ALA A 186 13.67 -19.41 4.61
C ALA A 186 15.01 -18.87 5.16
N GLY A 187 15.73 -19.69 5.93
CA GLY A 187 17.09 -19.39 6.39
C GLY A 187 17.20 -18.35 7.52
N GLN A 188 16.07 -17.97 8.11
CA GLN A 188 16.05 -17.13 9.31
C GLN A 188 16.36 -17.94 10.58
N PRO A 189 16.83 -17.28 11.67
CA PRO A 189 16.96 -17.90 12.98
C PRO A 189 15.68 -18.61 13.48
#